data_AF-A0A968U5D0-F1
#
_entry.id   AF-A0A968U5D0-F1
#
_cell.length_a   1.000
_cell.length_b   1.000
_cell.length_c   1.000
_cell.angle_alpha   90.00
_cell.angle_beta   90.00
_cell.angle_gamma   90.00
#
_symmetry.space_group_name_H-M   'P 1'
#
loop_
_entity.id
_entity.type
_entity.pdbx_description
1 polymer ?
#
loop_
_entity_poly.entity_id
_entity_poly.type
_entity_poly.pdbx_seq_one_letter_code
_entity_poly.pdbx_strand_id
1 'polypeptide(L)'
;MSSLRTATEAGGAIDSTRDRRLMLFAPWCFGHHPIYLGHLIRHWCEQELPGTLEIVVLPAFLQAHPDVVNLPAAYCSSSVRFVAMTDREQADLETKDSGLERAFQQYHLICKYAQSLQATQALVMFFDSCQIPLVLGLLSPCPLSGLYFRPTFHYAQLGGYAPGWKERVQQWREKIFCREFCKNASFRTLFCLDPFATDLIRGWDQSSS
;
A
#
# COMPACT_ATOMS: atom_id res chain seq x y z
N MET A 1 53.17 24.55 25.84
CA MET A 1 51.94 24.46 26.64
C MET A 1 50.80 24.23 25.65
N SER A 2 50.55 22.97 25.28
CA SER A 2 49.53 22.07 25.86
C SER A 2 48.17 22.31 25.17
N SER A 3 47.48 21.37 24.53
CA SER A 3 47.64 19.92 24.36
C SER A 3 46.77 19.50 23.16
N LEU A 4 47.22 18.50 22.39
CA LEU A 4 46.39 17.68 21.51
C LEU A 4 45.24 17.03 22.28
N ARG A 5 44.10 16.82 21.60
CA ARG A 5 43.35 15.54 21.62
C ARG A 5 42.69 15.29 20.26
N THR A 6 43.23 14.33 19.54
CA THR A 6 42.54 13.47 18.57
C THR A 6 41.55 12.55 19.30
N ALA A 7 40.36 12.36 18.74
CA ALA A 7 39.50 11.21 19.03
C ALA A 7 38.60 10.92 17.80
N THR A 8 39.14 10.06 16.95
CA THR A 8 38.55 8.87 16.33
C THR A 8 37.03 8.79 16.11
N GLU A 9 36.70 8.49 14.85
CA GLU A 9 35.48 7.89 14.31
C GLU A 9 34.85 6.82 15.21
N ALA A 10 33.53 6.88 15.39
CA ALA A 10 32.66 5.71 15.57
C ALA A 10 31.20 6.15 15.43
N GLY A 11 30.61 5.88 14.28
CA GLY A 11 29.20 6.19 14.01
C GLY A 11 28.93 6.01 12.54
N GLY A 12 29.09 4.77 12.06
CA GLY A 12 28.72 4.41 10.70
C GLY A 12 27.32 4.91 10.41
N ALA A 13 27.21 5.84 9.47
CA ALA A 13 25.97 6.04 8.75
C ALA A 13 25.70 4.72 8.04
N ILE A 14 24.95 3.83 8.68
CA ILE A 14 24.26 2.75 7.99
C ILE A 14 23.53 3.46 6.86
N ASP A 15 23.89 3.14 5.62
CA ASP A 15 23.18 3.59 4.44
C ASP A 15 21.76 2.99 4.49
N SER A 16 20.90 3.61 5.32
CA SER A 16 19.55 3.15 5.67
C SER A 16 18.62 3.08 4.45
N THR A 17 19.09 3.58 3.31
CA THR A 17 18.36 3.57 2.04
C THR A 17 18.53 2.25 1.29
N ARG A 18 19.67 1.55 1.42
CA ARG A 18 19.91 0.24 0.77
C ARG A 18 19.24 -0.93 1.47
N ASP A 19 19.00 -0.83 2.78
CA ASP A 19 18.24 -1.83 3.54
C ASP A 19 16.72 -1.71 3.36
N ARG A 20 16.26 -0.74 2.56
CA ARG A 20 14.85 -0.53 2.29
C ARG A 20 14.30 -1.70 1.47
N ARG A 21 13.41 -2.48 2.09
CA ARG A 21 12.62 -3.53 1.44
C ARG A 21 11.17 -3.10 1.41
N LEU A 22 10.68 -2.67 0.24
CA LEU A 22 9.30 -2.27 0.02
C LEU A 22 8.51 -3.45 -0.56
N MET A 23 7.48 -3.89 0.14
CA MET A 23 6.50 -4.82 -0.41
C MET A 23 5.33 -4.04 -1.02
N LEU A 24 4.99 -4.32 -2.27
CA LEU A 24 3.76 -3.84 -2.91
C LEU A 24 2.76 -5.00 -3.02
N PHE A 25 1.63 -4.89 -2.32
CA PHE A 25 0.59 -5.92 -2.33
C PHE A 25 -0.50 -5.59 -3.36
N ALA A 26 -0.66 -6.48 -4.35
CA ALA A 26 -1.43 -6.27 -5.57
C ALA A 26 -2.26 -7.52 -5.93
N PRO A 27 -3.33 -7.86 -5.17
CA PRO A 27 -4.08 -9.11 -5.35
C PRO A 27 -5.17 -9.00 -6.43
N TRP A 28 -4.85 -8.40 -7.59
CA TRP A 28 -5.74 -8.34 -8.75
C TRP A 28 -5.00 -8.71 -10.03
N CYS A 29 -5.72 -9.32 -10.97
CA CYS A 29 -5.14 -9.70 -12.26
C CYS A 29 -5.50 -8.72 -13.39
N PHE A 30 -6.75 -8.24 -13.44
CA PHE A 30 -7.29 -7.56 -14.62
C PHE A 30 -7.61 -6.07 -14.39
N GLY A 31 -8.14 -5.42 -15.44
CA GLY A 31 -8.46 -3.99 -15.45
C GLY A 31 -7.24 -3.12 -15.73
N HIS A 32 -7.21 -1.90 -15.19
CA HIS A 32 -6.08 -0.98 -15.35
C HIS A 32 -4.87 -1.31 -14.44
N HIS A 33 -4.98 -2.37 -13.65
CA HIS A 33 -3.98 -2.76 -12.67
C HIS A 33 -2.57 -2.99 -13.26
N PRO A 34 -2.40 -3.74 -14.38
CA PRO A 34 -1.08 -3.96 -14.97
C PRO A 34 -0.43 -2.66 -15.45
N ILE A 35 -1.24 -1.72 -15.97
CA ILE A 35 -0.77 -0.41 -16.44
C ILE A 35 -0.17 0.39 -15.28
N TYR A 36 -0.87 0.47 -14.15
CA TYR A 36 -0.38 1.17 -12.97
C TYR A 36 0.89 0.54 -12.39
N LEU A 37 0.96 -0.79 -12.32
CA LEU A 37 2.20 -1.49 -11.94
C LEU A 37 3.34 -1.17 -12.91
N GLY A 38 3.07 -1.16 -14.22
CA GLY A 38 4.05 -0.80 -15.23
C GLY A 38 4.60 0.62 -15.05
N HIS A 39 3.75 1.60 -14.74
CA HIS A 39 4.20 2.96 -14.43
C HIS A 39 5.06 3.02 -13.17
N LEU A 40 4.66 2.32 -12.10
CA LEU A 40 5.40 2.29 -10.84
C LEU A 40 6.79 1.64 -11.02
N ILE A 41 6.86 0.52 -11.74
CA ILE A 41 8.12 -0.19 -12.02
C ILE A 41 9.05 0.67 -12.86
N ARG A 42 8.54 1.30 -13.94
CA ARG A 42 9.35 2.20 -14.78
C ARG A 42 9.89 3.34 -13.95
N HIS A 43 9.04 4.02 -13.17
CA HIS A 43 9.48 5.10 -12.31
C HIS A 43 10.53 4.65 -11.29
N TRP A 44 10.34 3.48 -10.66
CA TRP A 44 11.32 2.92 -9.73
C TRP A 44 12.68 2.71 -10.39
N CYS A 45 12.71 2.12 -11.58
CA CYS A 45 13.94 1.86 -12.31
C CYS A 45 14.57 3.16 -12.84
N GLU A 46 13.80 4.05 -13.49
CA GLU A 46 14.27 5.30 -14.10
C GLU A 46 14.82 6.30 -13.09
N GLN A 47 14.27 6.31 -11.87
CA GLN A 47 14.74 7.17 -10.79
C GLN A 47 15.82 6.51 -9.92
N GLU A 48 16.24 5.27 -10.27
CA GLU A 48 17.23 4.50 -9.52
C GLU A 48 16.93 4.45 -8.02
N LEU A 49 15.66 4.25 -7.66
CA LEU A 49 15.25 4.30 -6.26
C LEU A 49 15.99 3.25 -5.44
N PRO A 50 16.50 3.60 -4.24
CA PRO A 50 17.33 2.70 -3.46
C PRO A 50 16.49 1.58 -2.80
N GLY A 51 17.14 0.44 -2.60
CA GLY A 51 16.54 -0.73 -1.95
C GLY A 51 15.92 -1.72 -2.93
N THR A 52 14.98 -2.53 -2.43
CA THR A 52 14.23 -3.53 -3.21
C THR A 52 12.73 -3.27 -3.19
N LEU A 53 12.08 -3.60 -4.30
CA LEU A 53 10.65 -3.59 -4.49
C LEU A 53 10.18 -5.03 -4.79
N GLU A 54 9.41 -5.59 -3.88
CA GLU A 54 8.84 -6.93 -4.02
C GLU A 54 7.33 -6.82 -4.22
N ILE A 55 6.87 -7.21 -5.40
CA ILE A 55 5.49 -7.03 -5.85
C ILE A 55 4.77 -8.36 -5.69
N VAL A 56 3.90 -8.45 -4.70
CA VAL A 56 3.11 -9.65 -4.41
C VAL A 56 1.84 -9.64 -5.26
N VAL A 57 1.71 -10.62 -6.15
CA VAL A 57 0.62 -10.73 -7.13
C VAL A 57 -0.04 -12.10 -7.13
N LEU A 58 -1.22 -12.21 -7.73
CA LEU A 58 -1.85 -13.51 -7.98
C LEU A 58 -1.02 -14.34 -8.98
N PRO A 59 -0.95 -15.68 -8.86
CA PRO A 59 -0.28 -16.54 -9.84
C PRO A 59 -0.74 -16.27 -11.28
N ALA A 60 -2.04 -16.06 -11.49
CA ALA A 60 -2.62 -15.75 -12.80
C ALA A 60 -2.07 -14.45 -13.43
N PHE A 61 -1.63 -13.48 -12.62
CA PHE A 61 -1.06 -12.22 -13.11
C PHE A 61 0.23 -12.47 -13.90
N LEU A 62 1.08 -13.40 -13.43
CA LEU A 62 2.36 -13.70 -14.06
C LEU A 62 2.19 -14.25 -15.48
N GLN A 63 1.11 -14.99 -15.71
CA GLN A 63 0.80 -15.58 -17.02
C GLN A 63 0.09 -14.57 -17.93
N ALA A 64 -0.80 -13.76 -17.37
CA ALA A 64 -1.63 -12.83 -18.13
C ALA A 64 -0.87 -11.58 -18.61
N HIS A 65 0.16 -11.12 -17.88
CA HIS A 65 0.85 -9.84 -18.14
C HIS A 65 2.37 -9.98 -18.23
N PRO A 66 2.90 -10.83 -19.14
CA PRO A 66 4.33 -11.02 -19.28
C PRO A 66 5.07 -9.73 -19.68
N ASP A 67 4.40 -8.81 -20.38
CA ASP A 67 4.93 -7.50 -20.74
C ASP A 67 5.27 -6.66 -19.50
N VAL A 68 4.44 -6.71 -18.45
CA VAL A 68 4.68 -6.00 -17.18
C VAL A 68 5.71 -6.75 -16.33
N VAL A 69 5.61 -8.08 -16.25
CA VAL A 69 6.52 -8.92 -15.45
C VAL A 69 7.97 -8.83 -15.93
N ASN A 70 8.17 -8.63 -17.24
CA ASN A 70 9.50 -8.51 -17.84
C ASN A 70 10.08 -7.09 -17.79
N LEU A 71 9.32 -6.07 -17.33
CA LEU A 71 9.83 -4.69 -17.24
C LEU A 71 11.09 -4.58 -16.38
N PRO A 72 11.20 -5.20 -15.19
CA PRO A 72 12.43 -5.13 -14.41
C PRO A 72 13.66 -5.54 -15.22
N ALA A 73 13.60 -6.68 -15.92
CA ALA A 73 14.72 -7.17 -16.73
C ALA A 73 15.13 -6.19 -17.86
N ALA A 74 14.19 -5.38 -18.36
CA ALA A 74 14.45 -4.39 -19.41
C ALA A 74 14.97 -3.04 -18.87
N TYR A 75 14.63 -2.66 -17.63
CA TYR A 75 14.86 -1.31 -17.11
C TYR A 75 15.75 -1.23 -15.86
N CYS A 76 15.87 -2.29 -15.04
CA CYS A 76 16.76 -2.26 -13.87
C CYS A 76 17.31 -3.63 -13.44
N SER A 77 18.52 -3.63 -12.87
CA SER A 77 19.39 -4.82 -12.82
C SER A 77 19.17 -5.82 -11.67
N SER A 78 18.17 -5.66 -10.78
CA SER A 78 17.70 -6.71 -9.81
C SER A 78 16.85 -6.20 -8.62
N SER A 79 16.60 -4.89 -8.52
CA SER A 79 15.91 -4.29 -7.37
C SER A 79 14.40 -4.58 -7.34
N VAL A 80 13.78 -4.92 -8.47
CA VAL A 80 12.34 -5.19 -8.56
C VAL A 80 12.09 -6.67 -8.82
N ARG A 81 11.22 -7.30 -8.03
CA ARG A 81 10.90 -8.74 -8.13
C ARG A 81 9.40 -8.98 -7.96
N PHE A 82 8.86 -9.90 -8.73
CA PHE A 82 7.51 -10.39 -8.52
C PHE A 82 7.52 -11.62 -7.60
N VAL A 83 6.58 -11.65 -6.66
CA VAL A 83 6.36 -12.76 -5.74
C VAL A 83 4.93 -13.25 -5.94
N ALA A 84 4.78 -14.48 -6.43
CA ALA A 84 3.46 -15.07 -6.61
C ALA A 84 2.85 -15.50 -5.27
N MET A 85 1.56 -15.26 -5.11
CA MET A 85 0.74 -16.01 -4.18
C MET A 85 0.68 -17.49 -4.57
N THR A 86 0.35 -18.37 -3.64
CA THR A 86 0.02 -19.75 -3.97
C THR A 86 -1.38 -19.84 -4.57
N ASP A 87 -1.63 -20.85 -5.41
CA ASP A 87 -2.96 -21.09 -5.98
C ASP A 87 -4.04 -21.26 -4.90
N ARG A 88 -3.64 -21.86 -3.75
CA ARG A 88 -4.53 -22.00 -2.59
C ARG A 88 -4.92 -20.64 -2.01
N GLU A 89 -3.97 -19.72 -1.85
CA GLU A 89 -4.28 -18.39 -1.33
C GLU A 89 -5.14 -17.57 -2.28
N GLN A 90 -4.93 -17.73 -3.60
CA GLN A 90 -5.82 -17.14 -4.60
C GLN A 90 -7.23 -17.71 -4.47
N ALA A 91 -7.38 -19.05 -4.42
CA ALA A 91 -8.68 -19.69 -4.24
C ALA A 91 -9.36 -19.26 -2.93
N ASP A 92 -8.61 -19.16 -1.83
CA ASP A 92 -9.12 -18.72 -0.53
C ASP A 92 -9.61 -17.26 -0.57
N LEU A 93 -9.03 -16.40 -1.42
CA LEU A 93 -9.50 -15.03 -1.64
C LEU A 93 -10.75 -14.96 -2.54
N GLU A 94 -10.83 -15.82 -3.54
CA GLU A 94 -11.92 -15.86 -4.52
C GLU A 94 -13.20 -16.49 -3.94
N THR A 95 -13.06 -17.44 -3.01
CA THR A 95 -14.17 -18.19 -2.41
C THR A 95 -14.85 -17.48 -1.23
N LYS A 96 -14.38 -16.31 -0.79
CA LYS A 96 -15.05 -15.55 0.28
C LYS A 96 -16.30 -14.85 -0.26
N ASP A 97 -17.45 -15.26 0.27
CA ASP A 97 -18.76 -14.70 -0.08
C ASP A 97 -18.97 -13.30 0.49
N SER A 98 -18.34 -12.98 1.64
CA SER A 98 -18.49 -11.67 2.28
C SER A 98 -17.27 -10.77 2.10
N GLY A 99 -17.53 -9.47 1.89
CA GLY A 99 -16.47 -8.46 1.80
C GLY A 99 -15.65 -8.32 3.10
N LEU A 100 -16.24 -8.66 4.24
CA LEU A 100 -15.56 -8.64 5.54
C LEU A 100 -14.51 -9.75 5.65
N GLU A 101 -14.89 -11.00 5.38
CA GLU A 101 -13.96 -12.13 5.40
C GLU A 101 -12.84 -11.94 4.38
N ARG A 102 -13.18 -11.42 3.19
CA ARG A 102 -12.20 -11.08 2.17
C ARG A 102 -11.21 -10.02 2.67
N ALA A 103 -11.67 -8.97 3.37
CA ALA A 103 -10.79 -7.95 3.95
C ALA A 103 -9.83 -8.54 4.98
N PHE A 104 -10.30 -9.39 5.88
CA PHE A 104 -9.45 -10.07 6.86
C PHE A 104 -8.46 -11.04 6.21
N GLN A 105 -8.88 -11.78 5.18
CA GLN A 105 -8.00 -12.69 4.46
C GLN A 105 -6.90 -11.92 3.71
N GLN A 106 -7.25 -10.82 3.04
CA GLN A 106 -6.26 -9.95 2.40
C GLN A 106 -5.26 -9.39 3.42
N TYR A 107 -5.75 -8.96 4.59
CA TYR A 107 -4.88 -8.47 5.65
C TYR A 107 -3.92 -9.53 6.18
N HIS A 108 -4.38 -10.78 6.35
CA HIS A 108 -3.52 -11.89 6.73
C HIS A 108 -2.43 -12.15 5.70
N LEU A 109 -2.76 -12.10 4.41
CA LEU A 109 -1.77 -12.26 3.34
C LEU A 109 -0.76 -11.10 3.34
N ILE A 110 -1.22 -9.86 3.51
CA ILE A 110 -0.33 -8.70 3.67
C ILE A 110 0.66 -8.95 4.81
N CYS A 111 0.19 -9.39 5.98
CA CYS A 111 1.06 -9.66 7.13
C CYS A 111 2.01 -10.84 6.86
N LYS A 112 1.51 -11.93 6.28
CA LYS A 112 2.29 -13.12 5.92
C LYS A 112 3.45 -12.74 5.00
N TYR A 113 3.14 -12.07 3.89
CA TYR A 113 4.15 -11.70 2.91
C TYR A 113 5.10 -10.64 3.45
N ALA A 114 4.62 -9.65 4.19
CA ALA A 114 5.50 -8.66 4.81
C ALA A 114 6.52 -9.30 5.76
N GLN A 115 6.10 -10.32 6.54
CA GLN A 115 7.01 -11.08 7.40
C GLN A 115 7.99 -11.94 6.60
N SER A 116 7.50 -12.74 5.64
CA SER A 116 8.36 -13.67 4.88
C SER A 116 9.41 -12.95 4.04
N LEU A 117 9.04 -11.78 3.53
CA LEU A 117 9.90 -10.90 2.73
C LEU A 117 10.76 -9.96 3.59
N GLN A 118 10.57 -10.00 4.91
CA GLN A 118 11.21 -9.10 5.85
C GLN A 118 11.04 -7.62 5.43
N ALA A 119 9.86 -7.31 4.91
CA ALA A 119 9.54 -6.01 4.36
C ALA A 119 9.68 -4.94 5.46
N THR A 120 10.45 -3.91 5.18
CA THR A 120 10.58 -2.75 6.08
C THR A 120 9.37 -1.82 5.96
N GLN A 121 8.69 -1.85 4.82
CA GLN A 121 7.52 -1.04 4.48
C GLN A 121 6.61 -1.85 3.57
N ALA A 122 5.30 -1.66 3.71
CA ALA A 122 4.29 -2.27 2.86
C ALA A 122 3.40 -1.21 2.23
N LEU A 123 3.12 -1.33 0.93
CA LEU A 123 2.17 -0.52 0.18
C LEU A 123 1.05 -1.43 -0.34
N VAL A 124 -0.19 -1.14 0.04
CA VAL A 124 -1.38 -1.88 -0.43
C VAL A 124 -1.99 -1.12 -1.59
N MET A 125 -2.01 -1.72 -2.78
CA MET A 125 -2.44 -1.01 -3.98
C MET A 125 -3.93 -0.69 -3.98
N PHE A 126 -4.81 -1.57 -3.51
CA PHE A 126 -6.23 -1.27 -3.41
C PHE A 126 -6.64 -1.30 -1.96
N PHE A 127 -6.31 -0.21 -1.27
CA PHE A 127 -6.53 -0.12 0.17
C PHE A 127 -8.00 -0.19 0.55
N ASP A 128 -8.90 0.24 -0.35
CA ASP A 128 -10.36 0.23 -0.20
C ASP A 128 -10.92 -1.12 0.31
N SER A 129 -10.31 -2.25 -0.05
CA SER A 129 -10.80 -3.59 0.30
C SER A 129 -10.25 -4.15 1.62
N CYS A 130 -9.29 -3.47 2.26
CA CYS A 130 -8.55 -3.99 3.41
C CYS A 130 -8.55 -3.03 4.62
N GLN A 131 -9.49 -2.08 4.65
CA GLN A 131 -9.53 -1.05 5.69
C GLN A 131 -9.97 -1.59 7.05
N ILE A 132 -10.88 -2.58 7.06
CA ILE A 132 -11.58 -3.01 8.28
C ILE A 132 -10.64 -3.52 9.37
N PRO A 133 -9.66 -4.41 9.09
CA PRO A 133 -8.72 -4.86 10.11
C PRO A 133 -7.96 -3.71 10.78
N LEU A 134 -7.59 -2.67 10.02
CA LEU A 134 -6.88 -1.51 10.56
C LEU A 134 -7.78 -0.62 11.40
N VAL A 135 -9.05 -0.44 10.99
CA VAL A 135 -10.09 0.25 11.78
C VAL A 135 -10.31 -0.44 13.12
N LEU A 136 -10.20 -1.77 13.16
CA LEU A 136 -10.28 -2.57 14.39
C LEU A 136 -8.99 -2.57 15.21
N GLY A 137 -7.96 -1.81 14.80
CA GLY A 137 -6.71 -1.65 15.53
C GLY A 137 -5.72 -2.80 15.37
N LEU A 138 -5.90 -3.69 14.39
CA LEU A 138 -4.91 -4.74 14.11
C LEU A 138 -3.61 -4.09 13.63
N LEU A 139 -2.48 -4.60 14.12
CA LEU A 139 -1.14 -4.10 13.78
C LEU A 139 -0.52 -4.94 12.68
N SER A 140 0.16 -4.30 11.74
CA SER A 140 0.94 -4.95 10.70
C SER A 140 2.40 -5.11 11.15
N PRO A 141 3.12 -6.14 10.64
CA PRO A 141 4.50 -6.43 11.03
C PRO A 141 5.49 -5.33 10.63
N CYS A 142 5.11 -4.47 9.69
CA CYS A 142 5.86 -3.30 9.28
C CYS A 142 4.91 -2.13 8.99
N PRO A 143 5.42 -0.89 8.92
CA PRO A 143 4.65 0.27 8.48
C PRO A 143 3.91 0.04 7.16
N LEU A 144 2.61 0.31 7.17
CA LEU A 144 1.68 0.10 6.07
C LEU A 144 1.24 1.44 5.47
N SER A 145 1.27 1.53 4.14
CA SER A 145 0.68 2.62 3.37
C SER A 145 -0.34 2.05 2.38
N GLY A 146 -1.26 2.87 1.89
CA GLY A 146 -2.33 2.43 1.00
C GLY A 146 -2.56 3.39 -0.15
N LEU A 147 -2.85 2.86 -1.33
CA LEU A 147 -3.41 3.61 -2.46
C LEU A 147 -4.94 3.49 -2.40
N TYR A 148 -5.61 4.64 -2.31
CA TYR A 148 -7.06 4.76 -2.17
C TYR A 148 -7.65 5.26 -3.48
N PHE A 149 -8.34 4.36 -4.18
CA PHE A 149 -8.75 4.59 -5.56
C PHE A 149 -10.09 5.32 -5.67
N ARG A 150 -11.02 5.13 -4.72
CA ARG A 150 -12.36 5.71 -4.82
C ARG A 150 -12.89 6.21 -3.47
N PRO A 151 -12.38 7.35 -2.96
CA PRO A 151 -13.09 8.09 -1.93
C PRO A 151 -14.44 8.59 -2.47
N THR A 152 -15.57 8.12 -1.95
CA THR A 152 -16.90 8.64 -2.37
C THR A 152 -17.48 9.64 -1.38
N PHE A 153 -16.85 9.80 -0.22
CA PHE A 153 -17.28 10.68 0.88
C PHE A 153 -17.41 12.17 0.54
N HIS A 154 -16.77 12.66 -0.53
CA HIS A 154 -16.77 14.08 -0.90
C HIS A 154 -17.74 14.43 -2.03
N TYR A 155 -18.35 13.44 -2.70
CA TYR A 155 -19.26 13.67 -3.83
C TYR A 155 -20.53 14.44 -3.46
N ALA A 156 -20.97 14.39 -2.19
CA ALA A 156 -22.09 15.22 -1.72
C ALA A 156 -21.80 16.73 -1.75
N GLN A 157 -20.53 17.14 -1.87
CA GLN A 157 -20.11 18.55 -1.95
C GLN A 157 -19.97 19.05 -3.39
N LEU A 158 -20.01 18.14 -4.38
CA LEU A 158 -20.03 18.50 -5.79
C LEU A 158 -21.47 18.86 -6.18
N GLY A 159 -21.67 20.10 -6.64
CA GLY A 159 -23.00 20.65 -6.93
C GLY A 159 -23.82 19.78 -7.89
N GLY A 160 -25.09 19.53 -7.53
CA GLY A 160 -26.04 18.76 -8.35
C GLY A 160 -26.22 17.29 -7.96
N TYR A 161 -25.44 16.78 -6.99
CA TYR A 161 -25.59 15.42 -6.48
C TYR A 161 -26.41 15.41 -5.18
N ALA A 162 -27.59 14.78 -5.20
CA ALA A 162 -28.43 14.56 -4.03
C ALA A 162 -28.27 13.10 -3.58
N PRO A 163 -27.40 12.82 -2.58
CA PRO A 163 -27.13 11.45 -2.18
C PRO A 163 -28.38 10.81 -1.56
N GLY A 164 -28.74 9.63 -2.05
CA GLY A 164 -29.73 8.77 -1.42
C GLY A 164 -29.28 8.31 -0.03
N TRP A 165 -30.20 7.80 0.79
CA TRP A 165 -29.90 7.33 2.14
C TRP A 165 -28.73 6.33 2.20
N LYS A 166 -28.67 5.37 1.27
CA LYS A 166 -27.58 4.38 1.17
C LYS A 166 -26.22 5.03 0.97
N GLU A 167 -26.16 6.06 0.12
CA GLU A 167 -24.92 6.79 -0.18
C GLU A 167 -24.50 7.62 1.03
N ARG A 168 -25.43 8.26 1.73
CA ARG A 168 -25.12 8.98 2.98
C ARG A 168 -24.53 8.07 4.05
N VAL A 169 -25.08 6.86 4.22
CA VAL A 169 -24.53 5.85 5.13
C VAL A 169 -23.13 5.42 4.69
N GLN A 170 -22.91 5.19 3.39
CA GLN A 170 -21.60 4.85 2.85
C GLN A 170 -20.57 5.96 3.09
N GLN A 171 -20.90 7.21 2.80
CA GLN A 171 -20.00 8.35 3.00
C GLN A 171 -19.63 8.53 4.48
N TRP A 172 -20.60 8.38 5.38
CA TRP A 172 -20.35 8.41 6.82
C TRP A 172 -19.44 7.27 7.27
N ARG A 173 -19.68 6.05 6.76
CA ARG A 173 -18.83 4.89 7.03
C ARG A 173 -17.40 5.12 6.55
N GLU A 174 -17.20 5.62 5.33
CA GLU A 174 -15.88 5.93 4.77
C GLU A 174 -15.15 6.97 5.62
N LYS A 175 -15.85 8.02 6.08
CA LYS A 175 -15.27 9.03 6.97
C LYS A 175 -14.81 8.44 8.31
N ILE A 176 -15.63 7.60 8.93
CA ILE A 176 -15.25 6.93 10.18
C ILE A 176 -14.06 6.01 9.94
N PHE A 177 -14.11 5.19 8.89
CA PHE A 177 -13.04 4.26 8.59
C PHE A 177 -11.73 5.00 8.37
N CYS A 178 -11.76 6.07 7.58
CA CYS A 178 -10.60 6.93 7.34
C CYS A 178 -10.02 7.49 8.63
N ARG A 179 -10.87 8.05 9.50
CA ARG A 179 -10.42 8.55 10.79
C ARG A 179 -9.78 7.46 11.65
N GLU A 180 -10.39 6.28 11.72
CA GLU A 180 -9.92 5.21 12.61
C GLU A 180 -8.66 4.52 12.10
N PHE A 181 -8.57 4.19 10.79
CA PHE A 181 -7.34 3.58 10.27
C PHE A 181 -6.16 4.57 10.27
N CYS A 182 -6.40 5.88 10.15
CA CYS A 182 -5.33 6.88 10.26
C CYS A 182 -4.71 6.97 11.67
N LYS A 183 -5.44 6.54 12.72
CA LYS A 183 -4.91 6.45 14.09
C LYS A 183 -4.12 5.16 14.35
N ASN A 184 -4.20 4.19 13.45
CA ASN A 184 -3.51 2.91 13.63
C ASN A 184 -1.99 3.12 13.61
N ALA A 185 -1.29 2.67 14.65
CA ALA A 185 0.15 2.92 14.82
C ALA A 185 1.02 2.34 13.69
N SER A 186 0.54 1.31 13.00
CA SER A 186 1.23 0.73 11.86
C SER A 186 0.90 1.43 10.54
N PHE A 187 -0.20 2.18 10.45
CA PHE A 187 -0.56 2.90 9.22
C PHE A 187 0.18 4.24 9.12
N ARG A 188 0.73 4.55 7.94
CA ARG A 188 1.60 5.73 7.74
C ARG A 188 1.07 6.73 6.75
N THR A 189 0.65 6.28 5.58
CA THR A 189 0.32 7.19 4.49
C THR A 189 -0.79 6.61 3.64
N LEU A 190 -1.82 7.42 3.42
CA LEU A 190 -2.87 7.17 2.45
C LEU A 190 -2.57 8.04 1.21
N PHE A 191 -2.22 7.39 0.11
CA PHE A 191 -2.14 8.02 -1.19
C PHE A 191 -3.52 8.00 -1.82
N CYS A 192 -4.01 9.13 -2.29
CA CYS A 192 -5.32 9.22 -2.92
C CYS A 192 -5.18 9.74 -4.34
N LEU A 193 -5.86 9.08 -5.28
CA LEU A 193 -5.86 9.46 -6.69
C LEU A 193 -6.85 10.58 -6.98
N ASP A 194 -7.78 10.85 -6.06
CA ASP A 194 -8.72 11.95 -6.17
C ASP A 194 -8.18 13.19 -5.45
N PRO A 195 -7.80 14.25 -6.18
CA PRO A 195 -7.26 15.46 -5.56
C PRO A 195 -8.27 16.14 -4.63
N PHE A 196 -9.59 16.07 -4.91
CA PHE A 196 -10.62 16.72 -4.09
C PHE A 196 -10.83 16.02 -2.75
N ALA A 197 -10.54 14.73 -2.68
CA ALA A 197 -10.58 13.97 -1.43
C ALA A 197 -9.40 14.31 -0.51
N THR A 198 -8.24 14.65 -1.07
CA THR A 198 -7.01 14.88 -0.28
C THR A 198 -7.12 16.08 0.67
N ASP A 199 -7.73 17.18 0.23
CA ASP A 199 -7.90 18.38 1.05
C ASP A 199 -8.82 18.12 2.25
N LEU A 200 -9.90 17.35 2.04
CA LEU A 200 -10.83 16.98 3.11
C LEU A 200 -10.21 16.04 4.15
N ILE A 201 -9.41 15.07 3.71
CA ILE A 201 -8.72 14.14 4.61
C ILE A 201 -7.69 14.89 5.46
N ARG A 202 -6.92 15.81 4.87
CA ARG A 202 -5.96 16.66 5.59
C ARG A 202 -6.64 17.52 6.65
N GLY A 203 -7.84 18.03 6.37
CA GLY A 203 -8.63 18.80 7.34
C GLY A 203 -9.08 17.98 8.58
N TRP A 204 -9.22 16.66 8.47
CA TRP A 204 -9.60 15.82 9.62
C TRP A 204 -8.46 15.57 10.60
N ASP A 205 -7.23 15.53 10.11
CA ASP A 205 -6.02 15.40 10.92
C ASP A 205 -5.83 16.62 11.85
N GLN A 206 -6.06 17.82 11.31
CA GLN A 206 -5.93 19.09 12.06
C GLN A 206 -7.05 19.33 13.09
N SER A 207 -8.18 18.63 12.97
CA SER A 207 -9.33 18.77 13.90
C SER A 207 -9.30 17.81 15.10
N SER A 208 -8.24 16.99 15.20
CA SER A 208 -8.04 16.01 16.28
C SER A 208 -6.89 16.40 17.23
N SER A 209 -6.42 17.64 17.16
CA SER A 209 -5.42 18.24 18.06
C SER A 209 -6.08 19.16 19.08
#